data_AF-A0A9K3GRI0-F1
#
_entry.id   AF-A0A9K3GRI0-F1
#
_cell.length_a   1.000
_cell.length_b   1.000
_cell.length_c   1.000
_cell.angle_alpha   90.00
_cell.angle_beta   90.00
_cell.angle_gamma   90.00
#
_symmetry.space_group_name_H-M   'P 1'
#
loop_
_entity.id
_entity.type
_entity.pdbx_description
1 polymer ?
#
loop_
_entity_poly.entity_id
_entity_poly.type
_entity_poly.pdbx_seq_one_letter_code
_entity_poly.pdbx_strand_id
1 'polypeptide(L)' 'MTVINVKSLSGETEQYDVDLSDSVGSLQILIAERLSMHVSDVRLI' A
#
# COMPACT_ATOMS: atom_id res chain seq x y z
N MET A 1 14.96 4.06 -2.36
CA MET A 1 14.31 2.74 -2.22
C MET A 1 14.25 2.40 -0.74
N THR A 2 13.04 2.46 -0.19
CA THR A 2 12.74 2.22 1.22
C THR A 2 11.69 1.13 1.30
N VAL A 3 11.82 0.28 2.30
CA VAL A 3 10.87 -0.77 2.59
C VAL A 3 9.84 -0.25 3.58
N ILE A 4 8.56 -0.40 3.27
CA ILE A 4 7.47 -0.20 4.22
C ILE A 4 6.71 -1.51 4.45
N ASN A 5 6.19 -1.67 5.67
CA ASN A 5 5.31 -2.78 6.02
C ASN A 5 3.90 -2.24 6.19
N VAL A 6 2.96 -2.76 5.41
CA VAL A 6 1.54 -2.41 5.49
C VAL A 6 0.82 -3.56 6.16
N LYS A 7 0.15 -3.26 7.27
CA LYS A 7 -0.65 -4.24 8.01
C LYS A 7 -2.12 -4.05 7.66
N SER A 8 -2.76 -5.11 7.19
CA SER A 8 -4.19 -5.13 6.94
C SER A 8 -4.98 -5.30 8.25
N LEU A 9 -6.28 -4.98 8.20
CA LEU A 9 -7.19 -5.25 9.32
C LEU A 9 -7.44 -6.75 9.55
N SER A 10 -7.20 -7.60 8.54
CA SER A 10 -7.21 -9.06 8.69
C SER A 10 -6.02 -9.58 9.53
N GLY A 11 -5.03 -8.72 9.80
CA GLY A 11 -3.82 -9.07 10.56
C GLY A 11 -2.65 -9.51 9.68
N GLU A 12 -2.85 -9.59 8.36
CA GLU A 12 -1.80 -9.86 7.40
C GLU A 12 -0.86 -8.65 7.29
N THR A 13 0.41 -8.91 7.03
CA THR A 13 1.41 -7.86 6.81
C THR A 13 2.09 -8.12 5.49
N GLU A 14 2.05 -7.12 4.61
CA GLU A 14 2.73 -7.14 3.33
C GLU A 14 3.82 -6.09 3.28
N GLN A 15 4.90 -6.41 2.59
CA GLN A 15 6.06 -5.56 2.44
C GLN A 15 6.06 -4.95 1.04
N TYR A 16 6.27 -3.63 0.97
CA TYR A 16 6.32 -2.89 -0.28
C TYR A 16 7.63 -2.12 -0.38
N ASP A 17 8.28 -2.26 -1.53
CA ASP A 17 9.41 -1.44 -1.93
C ASP A 17 8.87 -0.15 -2.57
N VAL A 18 9.20 0.99 -1.98
CA VAL A 18 8.68 2.30 -2.38
C VAL A 18 9.80 3.31 -2.50
N ASP A 19 9.65 4.30 -3.37
CA ASP A 19 10.53 5.46 -3.38
C ASP A 19 10.04 6.50 -2.35
N LEU A 20 10.97 7.18 -1.69
CA LEU A 20 10.64 8.27 -0.77
C LEU A 20 10.09 9.50 -1.51
N SER A 21 10.29 9.57 -2.83
CA SER A 21 9.63 10.56 -3.68
C SER A 21 8.16 10.23 -3.98
N ASP A 22 7.71 9.00 -3.71
CA ASP A 22 6.35 8.58 -4.03
C ASP A 22 5.35 9.22 -3.07
N SER A 23 4.21 9.63 -3.63
CA SER A 23 3.12 10.14 -2.83
C SER A 23 2.39 9.01 -2.11
N VAL A 24 1.72 9.32 -1.00
CA VAL A 24 0.82 8.38 -0.33
C VAL A 24 -0.26 7.83 -1.29
N GLY A 25 -0.71 8.65 -2.25
CA GLY A 25 -1.66 8.21 -3.28
C GLY A 25 -1.08 7.15 -4.21
N SER A 26 0.20 7.28 -4.59
CA SER A 26 0.92 6.28 -5.38
C SER A 26 1.00 4.95 -4.63
N LEU A 27 1.25 5.01 -3.32
CA LEU A 27 1.24 3.86 -2.41
C LEU A 27 -0.12 3.15 -2.40
N GLN A 28 -1.19 3.95 -2.35
CA GLN A 28 -2.56 3.47 -2.30
C GLN A 28 -2.94 2.72 -3.58
N ILE A 29 -2.51 3.24 -4.74
CA ILE A 29 -2.67 2.58 -6.05
C ILE A 29 -1.92 1.25 -6.06
N LEU A 30 -0.65 1.24 -5.66
CA LEU A 30 0.19 0.04 -5.61
C LEU A 30 -0.44 -1.08 -4.76
N ILE A 31 -0.96 -0.72 -3.59
CA ILE A 31 -1.62 -1.66 -2.68
C ILE A 31 -2.93 -2.17 -3.30
N ALA A 32 -3.73 -1.29 -3.89
CA ALA A 32 -4.99 -1.66 -4.54
C ALA A 32 -4.77 -2.63 -5.71
N GLU A 33 -3.77 -2.38 -6.55
CA GLU A 33 -3.41 -3.27 -7.66
C GLU A 33 -3.01 -4.66 -7.15
N ARG A 34 -2.18 -4.73 -6.11
CA ARG A 34 -1.71 -6.00 -5.55
C ARG A 34 -2.82 -6.81 -4.91
N LEU A 35 -3.77 -6.15 -4.26
CA LEU A 35 -4.93 -6.77 -3.64
C LEU A 35 -6.09 -7.04 -4.63
N SER A 36 -5.94 -6.65 -5.90
CA SER A 36 -7.01 -6.73 -6.91
C SER A 36 -8.30 -6.01 -6.46
N MET A 37 -8.13 -4.83 -5.85
CA MET A 37 -9.21 -3.98 -5.32
C MET A 37 -9.27 -2.63 -6.03
N HIS A 38 -10.40 -1.92 -5.92
CA HIS A 38 -10.45 -0.52 -6.34
C HIS A 38 -9.67 0.36 -5.35
N VAL A 39 -8.91 1.33 -5.86
CA VAL A 39 -8.13 2.25 -5.02
C VAL A 39 -8.99 3.01 -4.02
N SER A 40 -10.25 3.28 -4.38
CA SER A 40 -11.26 3.93 -3.55
C SER A 40 -11.60 3.13 -2.28
N ASP A 41 -11.41 1.82 -2.31
CA ASP A 41 -11.71 0.91 -1.21
C ASP A 41 -10.51 0.74 -0.26
N VAL A 42 -9.33 1.22 -0.66
CA VAL A 42 -8.11 1.18 0.14
C VAL A 42 -8.00 2.50 0.89
N ARG A 43 -7.94 2.45 2.24
CA ARG A 43 -7.66 3.61 3.09
C ARG A 43 -6.45 3.33 3.96
N LEU A 44 -5.42 4.16 3.81
CA LEU A 44 -4.22 4.13 4.65
C LEU A 44 -4.44 4.99 5.90
N ILE A 45 -3.96 4.51 7.04
CA ILE A 45 -4.10 5.15 8.37
C ILE A 45 -2.70 5.37 8.94
#